data_AF-A0A3M6Z1S4-F1
#
_entry.id   AF-A0A3M6Z1S4-F1
#
_cell.length_a   1.000
_cell.length_b   1.000
_cell.length_c   1.000
_cell.angle_alpha   90.00
_cell.angle_beta   90.00
_cell.angle_gamma   90.00
#
_symmetry.space_group_name_H-M   'P 1'
#
loop_
_entity.id
_entity.type
_entity.pdbx_description
1 polymer ?
#
loop_
_entity_poly.entity_id
_entity_poly.type
_entity_poly.pdbx_seq_one_letter_code
_entity_poly.pdbx_strand_id
1 'polypeptide(L)'
;MCLGYYGSETQFRRHRKKCQVFHPPGNEIYRDDNVSFFEIDGRRQRTWCRNLCLLSKLFLDHKTLYYDVDPFLFYCMTVRSPHGHHLVGYFSKEKESAEGYNVACILTLPQHQRKGYGKLLIQFSYELSKIEGKLGSPEKPLSDLGLLGYRAYWQEVIVDLLAERESEGTPIMSVEDLGGNLAMTTNDVLHTLQNLNMLRYNNKNHVIVLTDAVLEQRERQKEKERVKGKRAIDSAYLRDWKPPVFVASARTWNW
;
A
#
# COMPACT_ATOMS: atom_id res chain seq x y z
N MET A 1 -8.64 13.54 14.57
CA MET A 1 -9.45 13.12 13.43
C MET A 1 -10.25 11.85 13.76
N CYS A 2 -11.50 11.99 14.21
CA CYS A 2 -12.36 10.86 14.60
C CYS A 2 -13.26 10.30 13.47
N LEU A 3 -13.30 10.99 12.32
CA LEU A 3 -14.13 10.69 11.16
C LEU A 3 -15.66 10.66 11.42
N GLY A 4 -16.13 11.27 12.51
CA GLY A 4 -17.56 11.41 12.77
C GLY A 4 -18.25 12.27 11.70
N TYR A 5 -19.43 11.84 11.25
CA TYR A 5 -20.29 12.58 10.32
C TYR A 5 -21.46 13.23 11.07
N TYR A 6 -21.89 14.41 10.61
CA TYR A 6 -22.90 15.22 11.28
C TYR A 6 -23.84 15.83 10.25
N GLY A 7 -25.15 15.84 10.53
CA GLY A 7 -26.16 16.42 9.64
C GLY A 7 -26.24 17.96 9.72
N SER A 8 -25.63 18.58 10.74
CA SER A 8 -25.64 20.04 10.91
C SER A 8 -24.32 20.58 11.42
N GLU A 9 -24.01 21.83 11.05
CA GLU A 9 -22.80 22.51 11.50
C GLU A 9 -22.76 22.71 13.02
N THR A 10 -23.90 22.98 13.65
CA THR A 10 -24.00 23.14 15.11
C THR A 10 -23.54 21.87 15.85
N GLN A 11 -23.99 20.70 15.39
CA GLN A 11 -23.56 19.40 15.96
C GLN A 11 -22.06 19.19 15.76
N PHE A 12 -21.54 19.47 14.56
CA PHE A 12 -20.11 19.35 14.25
C PHE A 12 -19.26 20.28 15.14
N ARG A 13 -19.59 21.57 15.24
CA ARG A 13 -18.87 22.55 16.07
C ARG A 13 -18.88 22.13 17.54
N ARG A 14 -20.01 21.62 18.05
CA ARG A 14 -20.11 21.10 19.43
C ARG A 14 -19.22 19.87 19.64
N HIS A 15 -19.16 18.95 18.69
CA HIS A 15 -18.27 17.80 18.77
C HIS A 15 -16.80 18.22 18.73
N ARG A 16 -16.42 19.11 17.81
CA ARG A 16 -15.04 19.58 17.62
C ARG A 16 -14.45 20.20 18.90
N LYS A 17 -15.27 20.87 19.72
CA LYS A 17 -14.85 21.43 21.03
C LYS A 17 -14.48 20.36 22.07
N LYS A 18 -14.99 19.13 21.93
CA LYS A 18 -14.82 18.04 22.90
C LYS A 18 -13.91 16.92 22.40
N CYS A 19 -13.75 16.79 21.08
CA CYS A 19 -12.98 15.72 20.47
C CYS A 19 -11.50 15.86 20.83
N GLN A 20 -10.94 14.83 21.46
CA GLN A 20 -9.52 14.76 21.82
C GLN A 20 -8.73 13.81 20.91
N VAL A 21 -9.35 13.30 19.85
CA VAL A 21 -8.68 12.44 18.88
C VAL A 21 -7.95 13.33 17.89
N PHE A 22 -6.61 13.28 17.85
CA PHE A 22 -5.76 14.09 16.95
C PHE A 22 -4.98 13.26 15.93
N HIS A 23 -5.09 11.93 15.99
CA HIS A 23 -4.50 10.98 15.05
C HIS A 23 -5.42 9.75 14.91
N PRO A 24 -5.18 8.86 13.92
CA PRO A 24 -5.90 7.60 13.82
C PRO A 24 -5.74 6.74 15.10
N PRO A 25 -6.79 6.05 15.58
CA PRO A 25 -6.78 5.37 16.88
C PRO A 25 -6.11 3.99 16.82
N GLY A 26 -4.83 3.95 16.48
CA GLY A 26 -4.05 2.73 16.34
C GLY A 26 -2.61 2.91 16.80
N ASN A 27 -1.79 1.88 16.59
CA ASN A 27 -0.36 1.95 16.87
C ASN A 27 0.33 2.68 15.72
N GLU A 28 1.17 3.68 16.01
CA GLU A 28 2.07 4.26 15.01
C GLU A 28 3.19 3.24 14.75
N ILE A 29 3.20 2.60 13.58
CA ILE A 29 4.14 1.52 13.23
C ILE A 29 5.25 1.98 12.29
N TYR A 30 5.15 3.20 11.77
CA TYR A 30 6.15 3.83 10.93
C TYR A 30 6.07 5.34 11.09
N ARG A 31 7.24 5.98 11.12
CA ARG A 31 7.37 7.43 11.18
C ARG A 31 8.68 7.86 10.54
N ASP A 32 8.58 8.61 9.45
CA ASP A 32 9.68 9.40 8.88
C ASP A 32 9.37 10.90 8.97
N ASP A 33 10.19 11.76 8.35
CA ASP A 33 9.98 13.22 8.36
C ASP A 33 8.71 13.68 7.62
N ASN A 34 8.19 12.89 6.70
CA ASN A 34 7.09 13.24 5.80
C ASN A 34 5.73 12.68 6.26
N VAL A 35 5.69 11.41 6.65
CA VAL A 35 4.47 10.66 6.91
C VAL A 35 4.60 9.76 8.14
N SER A 36 3.44 9.36 8.66
CA SER A 36 3.30 8.32 9.68
C SER A 36 2.25 7.31 9.24
N PHE A 37 2.45 6.03 9.53
CA PHE A 37 1.43 4.98 9.35
C PHE A 37 0.93 4.47 10.69
N PHE A 38 -0.39 4.35 10.78
CA PHE A 38 -1.08 3.78 11.93
C PHE A 38 -1.71 2.45 11.54
N GLU A 39 -1.40 1.40 12.30
CA GLU A 39 -2.08 0.10 12.23
C GLU A 39 -3.29 0.11 13.15
N ILE A 40 -4.46 -0.18 12.58
CA ILE A 40 -5.73 -0.20 13.30
C ILE A 40 -6.43 -1.52 13.05
N ASP A 41 -6.74 -2.23 14.14
CA ASP A 41 -7.61 -3.41 14.10
C ASP A 41 -9.08 -2.98 14.06
N GLY A 42 -9.79 -3.36 13.00
CA GLY A 42 -11.21 -3.05 12.84
C GLY A 42 -12.11 -3.59 13.96
N ARG A 43 -11.78 -4.74 14.56
CA ARG A 43 -12.50 -5.31 15.71
C ARG A 43 -12.35 -4.45 16.95
N ARG A 44 -11.18 -3.82 17.14
CA ARG A 44 -10.89 -2.94 18.30
C ARG A 44 -11.43 -1.53 18.10
N GLN A 45 -11.52 -1.04 16.86
CA GLN A 45 -11.91 0.34 16.52
C GLN A 45 -13.11 0.41 15.57
N ARG A 46 -14.15 -0.38 15.84
CA ARG A 46 -15.31 -0.56 14.94
C ARG A 46 -15.91 0.74 14.43
N THR A 47 -16.22 1.68 15.33
CA THR A 47 -16.84 2.96 14.93
C THR A 47 -15.95 3.77 14.00
N TRP A 48 -14.65 3.87 14.32
CA TRP A 48 -13.73 4.65 13.49
C TRP A 48 -13.52 3.98 12.12
N CYS A 49 -13.34 2.66 12.08
CA CYS A 49 -13.16 1.92 10.83
C CYS A 49 -14.43 1.92 9.96
N ARG A 50 -15.63 1.83 10.55
CA ARG A 50 -16.91 2.00 9.83
C ARG A 50 -17.01 3.39 9.21
N ASN A 51 -16.68 4.43 9.96
CA ASN A 51 -16.67 5.80 9.45
C ASN A 51 -15.68 5.96 8.27
N LEU A 52 -14.48 5.36 8.39
CA LEU A 52 -13.50 5.34 7.30
C LEU A 52 -14.04 4.59 6.07
N CYS A 53 -14.70 3.44 6.27
CA CYS A 53 -15.30 2.68 5.19
C CYS A 53 -16.43 3.44 4.48
N LEU A 54 -17.29 4.14 5.23
CA LEU A 54 -18.34 5.00 4.67
C LEU A 54 -17.74 6.15 3.85
N LEU A 55 -16.72 6.83 4.39
CA LEU A 55 -15.99 7.88 3.65
C LEU A 55 -15.36 7.32 2.37
N SER A 56 -14.75 6.13 2.45
CA SER A 56 -14.10 5.47 1.33
C SER A 56 -15.08 5.05 0.23
N LYS A 57 -16.28 4.59 0.62
CA LYS A 57 -17.33 4.18 -0.32
C LYS A 57 -17.79 5.30 -1.26
N LEU A 58 -17.63 6.56 -0.85
CA LEU A 58 -17.91 7.72 -1.70
C LEU A 58 -16.98 7.81 -2.92
N PHE A 59 -15.84 7.13 -2.89
CA PHE A 59 -14.79 7.21 -3.92
C PHE A 59 -14.38 5.85 -4.48
N LEU A 60 -14.97 4.74 -3.98
CA LEU A 60 -14.71 3.38 -4.43
C LEU A 60 -16.04 2.71 -4.81
N ASP A 61 -16.23 2.46 -6.10
CA ASP A 61 -17.46 1.87 -6.62
C ASP A 61 -17.65 0.41 -6.16
N HIS A 62 -16.57 -0.36 -6.17
CA HIS A 62 -16.60 -1.80 -5.85
C HIS A 62 -16.41 -2.13 -4.36
N LYS A 63 -16.49 -1.15 -3.44
CA LYS A 63 -16.42 -1.45 -2.01
C LYS A 63 -17.74 -2.05 -1.51
N THR A 64 -17.74 -3.34 -1.21
CA THR A 64 -18.92 -4.11 -0.77
C THR A 64 -19.08 -4.15 0.75
N LEU A 65 -17.98 -4.24 1.50
CA LEU A 65 -17.97 -4.35 2.96
C LEU A 65 -17.65 -3.02 3.63
N TYR A 66 -18.61 -2.47 4.37
CA TYR A 66 -18.45 -1.21 5.11
C TYR A 66 -18.98 -1.23 6.55
N TYR A 67 -19.82 -2.22 6.93
CA TYR A 67 -20.28 -2.42 8.31
C TYR A 67 -19.52 -3.50 9.07
N ASP A 68 -19.17 -4.59 8.38
CA ASP A 68 -18.31 -5.61 8.94
C ASP A 68 -16.85 -5.24 8.69
N VAL A 69 -16.18 -4.82 9.77
CA VAL A 69 -14.80 -4.35 9.77
C VAL A 69 -13.89 -5.24 10.61
N ASP A 70 -14.47 -6.19 11.34
CA ASP A 70 -13.76 -7.07 12.26
C ASP A 70 -12.69 -7.94 11.57
N PRO A 71 -12.88 -8.43 10.33
CA PRO A 71 -11.88 -9.20 9.59
C PRO A 71 -10.68 -8.41 9.08
N PHE A 72 -10.66 -7.08 9.21
CA PHE A 72 -9.68 -6.22 8.54
C PHE A 72 -8.73 -5.53 9.51
N LEU A 73 -7.48 -5.40 9.07
CA LEU A 73 -6.54 -4.37 9.50
C LEU A 73 -6.62 -3.17 8.56
N PHE A 74 -6.43 -1.98 9.11
CA PHE A 74 -6.39 -0.73 8.38
C PHE A 74 -5.04 -0.04 8.62
N TYR A 75 -4.32 0.25 7.54
CA TYR A 75 -3.04 0.95 7.56
C TYR A 75 -3.25 2.37 7.06
N CYS A 76 -3.30 3.31 8.00
CA CYS A 76 -3.70 4.69 7.75
C CYS A 76 -2.47 5.59 7.68
N MET A 77 -2.22 6.17 6.50
CA MET A 77 -1.14 7.11 6.28
C MET A 77 -1.60 8.53 6.62
N THR A 78 -0.75 9.25 7.35
CA THR A 78 -1.00 10.62 7.77
C THR A 78 0.17 11.53 7.47
N VAL A 79 -0.11 12.82 7.29
CA VAL A 79 0.89 13.89 7.34
C VAL A 79 0.77 14.65 8.66
N ARG A 80 1.89 15.06 9.22
CA ARG A 80 1.92 15.75 10.52
C ARG A 80 1.86 17.26 10.36
N SER A 81 1.28 17.91 11.37
CA SER A 81 1.21 19.36 11.51
C SER A 81 1.27 19.74 12.99
N PRO A 82 1.42 21.03 13.34
CA PRO A 82 1.28 21.50 14.72
C PRO A 82 -0.08 21.16 15.37
N HIS A 83 -1.12 20.88 14.57
CA HIS A 83 -2.45 20.54 15.04
C HIS A 83 -2.72 19.02 15.12
N GLY A 84 -1.66 18.20 15.01
CA GLY A 84 -1.75 16.74 15.00
C GLY A 84 -1.65 16.14 13.59
N HIS A 85 -2.22 14.96 13.43
CA HIS A 85 -2.12 14.16 12.21
C HIS A 85 -3.34 14.36 11.29
N HIS A 86 -3.06 14.45 9.99
CA HIS A 86 -4.06 14.54 8.93
C HIS A 86 -4.02 13.30 8.06
N LEU A 87 -5.11 12.53 8.04
CA LEU A 87 -5.26 11.37 7.18
C LEU A 87 -5.17 11.81 5.71
N VAL A 88 -4.28 11.16 4.96
CA VAL A 88 -4.12 11.40 3.52
C VAL A 88 -4.65 10.24 2.69
N GLY A 89 -4.60 9.03 3.25
CA GLY A 89 -5.06 7.82 2.59
C GLY A 89 -4.87 6.61 3.48
N TYR A 90 -5.34 5.46 3.02
CA TYR A 90 -5.20 4.20 3.73
C TYR A 90 -5.23 3.04 2.76
N PHE A 91 -4.81 1.87 3.23
CA PHE A 91 -5.27 0.61 2.68
C PHE A 91 -5.78 -0.32 3.78
N SER A 92 -6.71 -1.21 3.45
CA SER A 92 -7.15 -2.30 4.32
C SER A 92 -6.57 -3.62 3.85
N LYS A 93 -6.34 -4.52 4.80
CA LYS A 93 -5.82 -5.87 4.56
C LYS A 93 -6.66 -6.86 5.39
N GLU A 94 -7.08 -7.95 4.78
CA GLU A 94 -7.72 -9.04 5.53
C GLU A 94 -6.71 -9.64 6.51
N LYS A 95 -7.15 -9.96 7.72
CA LYS A 95 -6.32 -10.66 8.71
C LYS A 95 -5.91 -12.04 8.23
N GLU A 96 -6.83 -12.71 7.54
CA GLU A 96 -6.64 -14.00 6.89
C GLU A 96 -7.23 -13.91 5.48
N SER A 97 -6.38 -13.82 4.45
CA SER A 97 -6.81 -13.81 3.05
C SER A 97 -6.54 -15.16 2.42
N ALA A 98 -7.57 -15.85 1.93
CA ALA A 98 -7.44 -17.16 1.29
C ALA A 98 -6.61 -17.09 0.00
N GLU A 99 -6.76 -16.00 -0.76
CA GLU A 99 -6.07 -15.74 -2.02
C GLU A 99 -4.68 -15.09 -1.80
N GLY A 100 -4.30 -14.81 -0.55
CA GLY A 100 -3.03 -14.16 -0.24
C GLY A 100 -2.96 -12.69 -0.64
N TYR A 101 -4.09 -11.98 -0.70
CA TYR A 101 -4.08 -10.55 -1.01
C TYR A 101 -3.43 -9.74 0.11
N ASN A 102 -2.48 -8.87 -0.24
CA ASN A 102 -1.85 -7.97 0.73
C ASN A 102 -2.59 -6.63 0.87
N VAL A 103 -3.53 -6.35 -0.04
CA VAL A 103 -4.41 -5.18 -0.04
C VAL A 103 -5.80 -5.59 -0.49
N ALA A 104 -6.81 -5.25 0.30
CA ALA A 104 -8.23 -5.41 -0.05
C ALA A 104 -8.82 -4.12 -0.66
N CYS A 105 -8.61 -2.99 -0.01
CA CYS A 105 -8.98 -1.67 -0.54
C CYS A 105 -7.83 -0.70 -0.34
N ILE A 106 -7.63 0.22 -1.27
CA ILE A 106 -6.64 1.29 -1.16
C ILE A 106 -7.25 2.60 -1.64
N LEU A 107 -7.02 3.68 -0.90
CA LEU A 107 -7.55 4.99 -1.22
C LEU A 107 -6.57 6.09 -0.82
N THR A 108 -6.27 6.98 -1.74
CA THR A 108 -5.80 8.33 -1.43
C THR A 108 -6.99 9.28 -1.50
N LEU A 109 -7.23 10.04 -0.43
CA LEU A 109 -8.35 10.99 -0.38
C LEU A 109 -8.22 12.02 -1.52
N PRO A 110 -9.32 12.42 -2.18
CA PRO A 110 -9.27 13.27 -3.38
C PRO A 110 -8.40 14.53 -3.25
N GLN A 111 -8.49 15.25 -2.12
CA GLN A 111 -7.71 16.45 -1.85
C GLN A 111 -6.19 16.23 -1.73
N HIS A 112 -5.76 14.96 -1.68
CA HIS A 112 -4.37 14.52 -1.60
C HIS A 112 -3.91 13.70 -2.82
N GLN A 113 -4.76 13.48 -3.83
CA GLN A 113 -4.39 12.75 -5.03
C GLN A 113 -3.31 13.49 -5.86
N ARG A 114 -2.59 12.74 -6.71
CA ARG A 114 -1.50 13.22 -7.57
C ARG A 114 -0.30 13.85 -6.83
N LYS A 115 -0.16 13.60 -5.54
CA LYS A 115 0.97 14.06 -4.68
C LYS A 115 1.96 12.94 -4.32
N GLY A 116 1.89 11.78 -4.99
CA GLY A 116 2.76 10.62 -4.74
C GLY A 116 2.32 9.70 -3.59
N TYR A 117 1.29 10.07 -2.82
CA TYR A 117 0.81 9.27 -1.67
C TYR A 117 0.30 7.87 -2.06
N GLY A 118 -0.33 7.71 -3.22
CA GLY A 118 -0.75 6.38 -3.68
C GLY A 118 0.42 5.41 -3.85
N LYS A 119 1.56 5.89 -4.37
CA LYS A 119 2.79 5.09 -4.49
C LYS A 119 3.33 4.69 -3.11
N LEU A 120 3.31 5.60 -2.14
CA LEU A 120 3.75 5.29 -0.76
C LEU A 120 2.86 4.24 -0.09
N LEU A 121 1.53 4.32 -0.28
CA LEU A 121 0.60 3.30 0.25
C LEU A 121 0.88 1.92 -0.35
N ILE A 122 1.11 1.83 -1.67
CA ILE A 122 1.46 0.58 -2.36
C ILE A 122 2.82 0.06 -1.88
N GLN A 123 3.83 0.93 -1.80
CA GLN A 123 5.15 0.55 -1.33
C GLN A 123 5.07 0.00 0.10
N PHE A 124 4.36 0.69 0.98
CA PHE A 124 4.19 0.27 2.36
C PHE A 124 3.51 -1.11 2.47
N SER A 125 2.49 -1.41 1.65
CA SER A 125 1.85 -2.73 1.68
C SER A 125 2.81 -3.86 1.29
N TYR A 126 3.75 -3.61 0.37
CA TYR A 126 4.79 -4.58 0.01
C TYR A 126 5.89 -4.70 1.07
N GLU A 127 6.26 -3.61 1.76
CA GLU A 127 7.21 -3.69 2.89
C GLU A 127 6.68 -4.59 4.01
N LEU A 128 5.36 -4.55 4.30
CA LEU A 128 4.73 -5.50 5.22
C LEU A 128 4.84 -6.94 4.71
N SER A 129 4.54 -7.18 3.43
CA SER A 129 4.66 -8.52 2.82
C SER A 129 6.09 -9.08 2.87
N LYS A 130 7.11 -8.23 2.68
CA LYS A 130 8.53 -8.61 2.83
C LYS A 130 8.84 -9.07 4.25
N ILE A 131 8.40 -8.31 5.26
CA ILE A 131 8.60 -8.67 6.68
C ILE A 131 7.85 -9.97 7.03
N GLU A 132 6.67 -10.19 6.45
CA GLU A 132 5.90 -11.42 6.61
C GLU A 132 6.51 -12.64 5.89
N GLY A 133 7.48 -12.44 4.98
CA GLY A 133 8.03 -13.50 4.14
C GLY A 133 7.01 -14.08 3.17
N LYS A 134 6.04 -13.28 2.71
CA LYS A 134 4.95 -13.71 1.84
C LYS A 134 4.93 -12.90 0.55
N LEU A 135 4.52 -13.55 -0.55
CA LEU A 135 4.17 -12.85 -1.77
C LEU A 135 2.79 -12.19 -1.61
N GLY A 136 2.56 -11.08 -2.29
CA GLY A 136 1.29 -10.36 -2.25
C GLY A 136 0.90 -9.73 -3.58
N SER A 137 -0.41 -9.62 -3.76
CA SER A 137 -1.07 -8.89 -4.85
C SER A 137 -2.28 -8.14 -4.28
N PRO A 138 -2.74 -7.04 -4.90
CA PRO A 138 -4.01 -6.44 -4.52
C PRO A 138 -5.21 -7.31 -4.93
N GLU A 139 -6.29 -7.20 -4.17
CA GLU A 139 -7.60 -7.78 -4.50
C GLU A 139 -8.12 -7.25 -5.85
N LYS A 140 -8.81 -8.13 -6.58
CA LYS A 140 -9.36 -7.85 -7.92
C LYS A 140 -10.90 -7.83 -7.86
N PRO A 141 -11.58 -6.99 -8.66
CA PRO A 141 -11.02 -6.06 -9.63
C PRO A 141 -10.49 -4.76 -9.00
N LEU A 142 -9.38 -4.25 -9.54
CA LEU A 142 -8.87 -2.90 -9.22
C LEU A 142 -9.68 -1.83 -9.95
N SER A 143 -9.77 -0.63 -9.35
CA SER A 143 -10.19 0.57 -10.09
C SER A 143 -9.15 0.95 -11.15
N ASP A 144 -9.55 1.64 -12.22
CA ASP A 144 -8.63 2.09 -13.27
C ASP A 144 -7.44 2.89 -12.71
N LEU A 145 -7.72 3.80 -11.77
CA LEU A 145 -6.69 4.60 -11.10
C LEU A 145 -5.77 3.71 -10.25
N GLY A 146 -6.33 2.71 -9.56
CA GLY A 146 -5.57 1.72 -8.81
C GLY A 146 -4.64 0.91 -9.72
N LEU A 147 -5.16 0.38 -10.82
CA LEU A 147 -4.41 -0.43 -11.79
C LEU A 147 -3.24 0.36 -12.40
N LEU A 148 -3.46 1.61 -12.79
CA LEU A 148 -2.38 2.48 -13.27
C LEU A 148 -1.30 2.71 -12.19
N GLY A 149 -1.72 2.91 -10.94
CA GLY A 149 -0.80 3.07 -9.81
C GLY A 149 0.06 1.83 -9.56
N TYR A 150 -0.54 0.65 -9.52
CA TYR A 150 0.18 -0.62 -9.35
C TYR A 150 1.13 -0.91 -10.52
N ARG A 151 0.68 -0.72 -11.77
CA ARG A 151 1.55 -0.89 -12.95
C ARG A 151 2.78 0.01 -12.90
N ALA A 152 2.59 1.30 -12.58
CA ALA A 152 3.71 2.23 -12.46
C ALA A 152 4.68 1.82 -11.33
N TYR A 153 4.15 1.39 -10.19
CA TYR A 153 4.97 0.91 -9.07
C TYR A 153 5.77 -0.36 -9.45
N TRP A 154 5.11 -1.37 -10.01
CA TRP A 154 5.76 -2.64 -10.40
C TRP A 154 6.83 -2.46 -11.45
N GLN A 155 6.56 -1.66 -12.49
CA GLN A 155 7.55 -1.33 -13.50
C GLN A 155 8.79 -0.69 -12.88
N GLU A 156 8.59 0.26 -11.96
CA GLU A 156 9.69 0.96 -11.31
C GLU A 156 10.57 0.01 -10.48
N VAL A 157 9.98 -0.77 -9.57
CA VAL A 157 10.76 -1.60 -8.64
C VAL A 157 11.45 -2.77 -9.34
N ILE A 158 10.84 -3.33 -10.38
CA ILE A 158 11.46 -4.41 -11.18
C ILE A 158 12.66 -3.86 -11.95
N VAL A 159 12.52 -2.70 -12.61
CA VAL A 159 13.61 -2.11 -13.40
C VAL A 159 14.75 -1.65 -12.51
N ASP A 160 14.47 -1.02 -11.37
CA ASP A 160 15.50 -0.60 -10.42
C ASP A 160 16.31 -1.80 -9.92
N LEU A 161 15.64 -2.89 -9.53
CA LEU A 161 16.32 -4.09 -9.03
C LEU A 161 17.16 -4.77 -10.12
N LEU A 162 16.64 -4.90 -11.34
CA LEU A 162 17.39 -5.50 -12.44
C LEU A 162 18.61 -4.66 -12.82
N ALA A 163 18.48 -3.32 -12.87
CA ALA A 163 19.57 -2.42 -13.22
C ALA A 163 20.68 -2.40 -12.15
N GLU A 164 20.31 -2.48 -10.87
CA GLU A 164 21.27 -2.63 -9.76
C GLU A 164 22.07 -3.93 -9.91
N ARG A 165 21.39 -5.05 -10.16
CA ARG A 165 22.01 -6.37 -10.34
C ARG A 165 22.94 -6.44 -11.55
N GLU A 166 22.56 -5.79 -12.66
CA GLU A 166 23.41 -5.67 -13.85
C GLU A 166 24.67 -4.84 -13.56
N SER A 167 24.54 -3.73 -12.82
CA SER A 167 25.67 -2.91 -12.39
C SER A 167 26.64 -3.64 -11.45
N GLU A 168 26.14 -4.57 -10.63
CA GLU A 168 26.94 -5.41 -9.74
C GLU A 168 27.59 -6.61 -10.45
N GLY A 169 27.26 -6.85 -11.73
CA GLY A 169 27.73 -8.02 -12.48
C GLY A 169 27.17 -9.35 -11.97
N THR A 170 26.01 -9.32 -11.31
CA THR A 170 25.37 -10.50 -10.73
C THR A 170 24.57 -11.30 -11.78
N PRO A 171 24.29 -12.60 -11.53
CA PRO A 171 23.57 -13.44 -12.51
C PRO A 171 22.15 -12.95 -12.82
N ILE A 172 21.67 -13.27 -14.01
CA ILE A 172 20.30 -12.99 -14.46
C ILE A 172 19.31 -13.65 -13.49
N MET A 173 18.41 -12.84 -12.92
CA MET A 173 17.38 -13.32 -12.00
C MET A 173 16.25 -14.05 -12.75
N SER A 174 15.70 -15.09 -12.13
CA SER A 174 14.45 -15.69 -12.58
C SER A 174 13.22 -14.84 -12.20
N VAL A 175 12.06 -15.19 -12.74
CA VAL A 175 10.78 -14.56 -12.38
C VAL A 175 10.45 -14.83 -10.91
N GLU A 176 10.79 -16.03 -10.44
CA GLU A 176 10.62 -16.48 -9.07
C GLU A 176 11.51 -15.68 -8.11
N ASP A 177 12.77 -15.45 -8.48
CA ASP A 177 13.69 -14.63 -7.69
C ASP A 177 13.20 -13.19 -7.57
N LEU A 178 12.72 -12.60 -8.68
CA LEU A 178 12.11 -11.26 -8.66
C LEU A 178 10.90 -11.20 -7.73
N GLY A 179 10.01 -12.19 -7.82
CA GLY A 179 8.85 -12.31 -6.94
C GLY A 179 9.26 -12.37 -5.47
N GLY A 180 10.25 -13.22 -5.14
CA GLY A 180 10.78 -13.36 -3.79
C GLY A 180 11.42 -12.08 -3.23
N ASN A 181 12.26 -11.40 -4.01
CA ASN A 181 12.95 -10.17 -3.57
C ASN A 181 11.97 -8.99 -3.38
N LEU A 182 10.94 -8.90 -4.23
CA LEU A 182 10.00 -7.78 -4.24
C LEU A 182 8.70 -8.07 -3.46
N ALA A 183 8.55 -9.28 -2.91
CA ALA A 183 7.31 -9.78 -2.31
C ALA A 183 6.09 -9.71 -3.26
N MET A 184 6.34 -9.86 -4.56
CA MET A 184 5.33 -9.80 -5.62
C MET A 184 4.96 -11.20 -6.10
N THR A 185 3.71 -11.40 -6.51
CA THR A 185 3.34 -12.67 -7.15
C THR A 185 4.07 -12.84 -8.49
N THR A 186 4.39 -14.08 -8.84
CA THR A 186 5.02 -14.40 -10.13
C THR A 186 4.18 -13.93 -11.32
N ASN A 187 2.86 -13.98 -11.22
CA ASN A 187 1.95 -13.45 -12.22
C ASN A 187 2.10 -11.94 -12.42
N ASP A 188 2.18 -11.15 -11.35
CA ASP A 188 2.35 -9.69 -11.46
C ASP A 188 3.72 -9.35 -12.07
N VAL A 189 4.76 -10.10 -11.72
CA VAL A 189 6.10 -9.98 -12.32
C VAL A 189 6.04 -10.31 -13.82
N LEU A 190 5.51 -11.48 -14.20
CA LEU A 190 5.38 -11.92 -15.59
C LEU A 190 4.64 -10.89 -16.44
N HIS A 191 3.46 -10.46 -15.99
CA HIS A 191 2.67 -9.45 -16.70
C HIS A 191 3.42 -8.13 -16.85
N THR A 192 4.16 -7.70 -15.82
CA THR A 192 4.92 -6.46 -15.90
C THR A 192 6.07 -6.57 -16.89
N LEU A 193 6.82 -7.67 -16.87
CA LEU A 193 7.92 -7.92 -17.81
C LEU A 193 7.41 -8.06 -19.25
N GLN A 194 6.27 -8.71 -19.48
CA GLN A 194 5.61 -8.81 -20.79
C GLN A 194 5.22 -7.42 -21.31
N ASN A 195 4.59 -6.59 -20.48
CA ASN A 195 4.18 -5.24 -20.85
C ASN A 195 5.38 -4.33 -21.18
N LEU A 196 6.54 -4.58 -20.59
CA LEU A 196 7.79 -3.87 -20.86
C LEU A 196 8.60 -4.49 -22.02
N ASN A 197 8.10 -5.56 -22.65
CA ASN A 197 8.83 -6.33 -23.68
C ASN A 197 10.20 -6.87 -23.21
N MET A 198 10.33 -7.18 -21.92
CA MET A 198 11.57 -7.65 -21.30
C MET A 198 11.66 -9.18 -21.16
N LEU A 199 10.66 -9.92 -21.65
CA LEU A 199 10.70 -11.39 -21.71
C LEU A 199 11.02 -11.86 -23.14
N ARG A 200 12.11 -12.61 -23.27
CA ARG A 200 12.50 -13.29 -24.53
C ARG A 200 12.52 -14.79 -24.33
N TYR A 201 12.18 -15.53 -25.37
CA TYR A 201 12.26 -16.98 -25.37
C TYR A 201 13.57 -17.41 -26.00
N ASN A 202 14.41 -18.12 -25.24
CA ASN A 202 15.68 -18.66 -25.73
C ASN A 202 15.89 -20.08 -25.23
N ASN A 203 16.20 -21.02 -26.12
CA ASN A 203 16.51 -22.42 -25.79
C ASN A 203 15.54 -23.08 -24.78
N LYS A 204 14.24 -22.92 -25.02
CA LYS A 204 13.13 -23.44 -24.18
C LYS A 204 12.92 -22.76 -22.83
N ASN A 205 13.70 -21.72 -22.50
CA ASN A 205 13.57 -20.95 -21.26
C ASN A 205 13.21 -19.48 -21.56
N HIS A 206 12.54 -18.84 -20.60
CA HIS A 206 12.32 -17.40 -20.62
C HIS A 206 13.55 -16.71 -20.05
N VAL A 207 14.08 -15.73 -20.78
CA VAL A 207 15.20 -14.89 -20.35
C VAL A 207 14.70 -13.47 -20.19
N ILE A 208 15.06 -12.85 -19.07
CA ILE A 208 14.75 -11.45 -18.77
C ILE A 208 15.83 -10.57 -19.40
N VAL A 209 15.43 -9.58 -20.19
CA VAL A 209 16.32 -8.67 -20.91
C VAL A 209 15.94 -7.23 -20.60
N LEU A 210 16.86 -6.49 -19.97
CA LEU A 210 16.77 -5.04 -19.87
C LEU A 210 17.05 -4.42 -21.24
N THR A 211 16.19 -3.51 -21.68
CA THR A 211 16.36 -2.79 -22.94
C THR A 211 16.80 -1.36 -22.68
N ASP A 212 17.60 -0.79 -23.58
CA ASP A 212 18.05 0.60 -23.49
C ASP A 212 16.88 1.58 -23.34
N ALA A 213 15.77 1.32 -24.05
CA ALA A 213 14.56 2.14 -23.97
C ALA A 213 13.97 2.19 -22.54
N VAL A 214 13.96 1.06 -21.84
CA VAL A 214 13.46 0.97 -20.46
C VAL A 214 14.43 1.67 -19.50
N LEU A 215 15.73 1.49 -19.68
CA LEU A 215 16.76 2.17 -18.87
C LEU A 215 16.70 3.69 -19.06
N GLU A 216 16.65 4.18 -20.30
CA GLU A 216 16.49 5.61 -20.60
C GLU A 216 15.23 6.19 -19.99
N GLN A 217 14.09 5.47 -20.09
CA GLN A 217 12.85 5.91 -19.47
C GLN A 217 13.00 6.03 -17.95
N ARG A 218 13.68 5.06 -17.32
CA ARG A 218 13.89 5.08 -15.87
C ARG A 218 14.82 6.22 -15.44
N GLU A 219 15.91 6.46 -16.16
CA GLU A 219 16.82 7.56 -15.86
C GLU A 219 16.14 8.93 -15.99
N ARG A 220 15.27 9.12 -17.01
CA ARG A 220 14.44 10.34 -17.12
C ARG A 220 13.48 10.51 -15.94
N GLN A 221 13.00 9.42 -15.34
CA GLN A 221 12.17 9.49 -14.14
C GLN A 221 13.02 9.84 -12.92
N LYS A 222 14.18 9.20 -12.72
CA LYS A 222 15.11 9.50 -11.62
C LYS A 222 15.55 10.96 -11.64
N GLU A 223 15.80 11.54 -12.81
CA GLU A 223 16.16 12.96 -12.93
C GLU A 223 15.02 13.89 -12.46
N LYS A 224 13.77 13.58 -12.83
CA LYS A 224 12.61 14.31 -12.32
C LYS A 224 12.44 14.15 -10.80
N GLU A 225 12.73 12.96 -10.28
CA GLU A 225 12.68 12.66 -8.85
C GLU A 225 13.77 13.42 -8.07
N ARG A 226 14.99 13.58 -8.63
CA ARG A 226 16.06 14.40 -8.04
C ARG A 226 15.66 15.86 -7.88
N VAL A 227 15.02 16.43 -8.91
CA VAL A 227 14.58 17.84 -8.88
C VAL A 227 13.41 18.05 -7.91
N LYS A 228 12.44 17.13 -7.89
CA LYS A 228 11.21 17.28 -7.08
C LYS A 228 11.33 16.75 -5.65
N GLY A 229 12.37 15.98 -5.36
CA GLY A 229 12.50 15.17 -4.15
C GLY A 229 11.71 13.87 -4.28
N LYS A 230 12.41 12.73 -4.22
CA LYS A 230 11.79 11.40 -4.14
C LYS A 230 11.27 11.18 -2.73
N ARG A 231 10.02 10.72 -2.62
CA ARG A 231 9.49 10.14 -1.39
C ARG A 231 9.41 8.64 -1.56
N ALA A 232 10.00 7.91 -0.64
CA ALA A 232 9.98 6.46 -0.57
C ALA A 232 9.83 6.03 0.89
N ILE A 233 9.24 4.86 1.11
CA ILE A 233 9.24 4.20 2.41
C ILE A 233 10.64 3.66 2.67
N ASP A 234 11.20 4.02 3.82
CA ASP A 234 12.46 3.45 4.30
C ASP A 234 12.15 2.34 5.33
N SER A 235 12.43 1.10 4.97
CA SER A 235 12.15 -0.07 5.79
C SER A 235 12.89 -0.06 7.13
N ALA A 236 13.93 0.77 7.30
CA ALA A 236 14.60 0.94 8.58
C ALA A 236 13.68 1.51 9.68
N TYR A 237 12.65 2.29 9.32
CA TYR A 237 11.67 2.82 10.27
C TYR A 237 10.52 1.83 10.57
N LEU A 238 10.53 0.63 9.96
CA LEU A 238 9.56 -0.46 10.20
C LEU A 238 10.13 -1.59 11.09
N ARG A 239 11.36 -1.48 11.58
CA ARG A 239 12.11 -2.58 12.23
C ARG A 239 11.40 -3.25 13.41
N ASP A 240 10.62 -2.49 14.17
CA ASP A 240 9.93 -3.02 15.34
C ASP A 240 8.55 -3.61 15.03
N TRP A 241 8.04 -3.44 13.80
CA TRP A 241 6.78 -4.04 13.40
C TRP A 241 6.96 -5.54 13.21
N LYS A 242 6.04 -6.33 13.79
CA LYS A 242 6.00 -7.77 13.66
C LYS A 242 4.61 -8.19 13.16
N PRO A 243 4.52 -9.23 12.32
CA PRO A 243 3.24 -9.74 11.85
C PRO A 243 2.28 -10.02 13.03
N PRO A 244 1.06 -9.45 13.02
CA PRO A 244 0.08 -9.71 14.06
C PRO A 244 -0.29 -11.19 14.14
N VAL A 245 -0.26 -11.76 15.34
CA VAL A 245 -0.66 -13.15 15.58
C VAL A 245 -2.12 -13.19 16.03
N PHE A 246 -3.00 -13.71 15.16
CA PHE A 246 -4.41 -13.88 15.49
C PHE A 246 -4.63 -15.26 16.14
N VAL A 247 -4.86 -15.28 17.45
CA VAL A 247 -5.17 -16.51 18.20
C VAL A 247 -6.55 -17.06 17.81
N ALA A 248 -6.69 -18.39 17.85
CA ALA A 248 -7.91 -19.08 17.44
C ALA A 248 -9.17 -18.66 18.20
N SER A 249 -9.05 -18.17 19.44
CA SER A 249 -10.16 -17.63 20.24
C SER A 249 -10.72 -16.31 19.69
N ALA A 250 -10.00 -15.63 18.78
CA ALA A 250 -10.52 -14.51 18.03
C ALA A 250 -11.38 -14.94 16.83
N ARG A 251 -11.46 -16.24 16.52
CA ARG A 251 -12.13 -16.83 15.33
C ARG A 251 -13.61 -17.19 15.54
N THR A 252 -14.17 -17.03 16.74
CA THR A 252 -15.59 -17.34 16.96
C THR A 252 -16.47 -16.19 16.47
N TRP A 253 -17.02 -16.39 15.28
CA TRP A 253 -18.25 -15.74 14.83
C TRP A 253 -19.37 -16.23 15.74
N ASN A 254 -19.70 -15.45 16.77
CA ASN A 254 -20.94 -15.68 17.50
C ASN A 254 -22.06 -15.13 16.63
N TRP A 255 -22.66 -16.04 15.85
CA TRP A 255 -23.99 -15.90 15.25
C TRP A 255 -25.03 -15.83 16.36
#